data_AF-B8RJF8-F1
#
_entry.id   AF-B8RJF8-F1
#
_cell.length_a   1.000
_cell.length_b   1.000
_cell.length_c   1.000
_cell.angle_alpha   90.00
_cell.angle_beta   90.00
_cell.angle_gamma   90.00
#
_symmetry.space_group_name_H-M   'P 1'
#
loop_
_entity.id
_entity.type
_entity.pdbx_description
1 polymer ?
#
loop_
_entity_poly.entity_id
_entity_poly.type
_entity_poly.pdbx_seq_one_letter_code
_entity_poly.pdbx_strand_id
1 'polypeptide(L)'
;NNKTMDNGMRVIQLETAVGAAMKCFDGGIGINVPRSRFLPVKKTSDLLLVMSNLYSLKYGSLVMSPQRMFPTTPLVKLGDNHFSKVKEFLGRFANIPDLIELDHLTVSGDVTFGRGVSLRGTVIIIANHGDRIDIPAGAILESKIVSGNMRILDH
;
A
#
# COMPACT_ATOMS: atom_id res chain seq x y z
N ASN A 1 -7.58 -15.52 -21.09
CA ASN A 1 -6.71 -14.43 -20.60
C ASN A 1 -5.51 -14.32 -21.53
N ASN A 2 -5.35 -13.20 -22.24
CA ASN A 2 -4.28 -13.03 -23.22
C ASN A 2 -2.98 -12.67 -22.49
N LYS A 3 -1.90 -13.40 -22.75
CA LYS A 3 -0.59 -13.23 -22.10
C LYS A 3 0.54 -13.21 -23.13
N THR A 4 1.68 -12.67 -22.70
CA THR A 4 2.93 -12.72 -23.45
C THR A 4 3.97 -13.36 -22.56
N MET A 5 4.63 -14.41 -23.07
CA MET A 5 5.71 -15.11 -22.37
C MET A 5 7.01 -14.30 -22.43
N ASP A 6 7.98 -14.62 -21.59
CA ASP A 6 9.27 -13.90 -21.52
C ASP A 6 10.05 -13.92 -22.84
N ASN A 7 9.83 -14.95 -23.67
CA ASN A 7 10.40 -15.06 -25.02
C ASN A 7 9.63 -14.28 -26.10
N GLY A 8 8.64 -13.45 -25.71
CA GLY A 8 7.83 -12.64 -26.63
C GLY A 8 6.67 -13.38 -27.29
N MET A 9 6.49 -14.68 -27.02
CA MET A 9 5.40 -15.47 -27.60
C MET A 9 4.05 -15.05 -27.01
N ARG A 10 3.08 -14.71 -27.86
CA ARG A 10 1.70 -14.43 -27.45
C ARG A 10 0.94 -15.73 -27.25
N VAL A 11 0.29 -15.86 -26.09
CA VAL A 11 -0.45 -17.07 -25.70
C VAL A 11 -1.82 -16.71 -25.12
N ILE A 12 -2.71 -17.69 -25.12
CA ILE A 12 -4.03 -17.59 -24.47
C ILE A 12 -4.05 -18.56 -23.29
N GLN A 13 -4.25 -18.04 -22.09
CA GLN A 13 -4.43 -18.81 -20.87
C GLN A 13 -5.93 -18.99 -20.58
N LEU A 14 -6.39 -20.23 -20.51
CA LEU A 14 -7.76 -20.57 -20.12
C LEU A 14 -7.81 -20.73 -18.59
N GLU A 15 -8.83 -20.13 -17.96
CA GLU A 15 -9.02 -20.18 -16.51
C GLU A 15 -10.52 -20.16 -16.17
N THR A 16 -10.89 -20.73 -15.04
CA THR A 16 -12.27 -20.74 -14.50
C THR A 16 -12.27 -20.26 -13.06
N ALA A 17 -13.28 -19.47 -12.68
CA ALA A 17 -13.41 -18.97 -11.31
C ALA A 17 -14.22 -19.95 -10.45
N VAL A 18 -13.71 -20.30 -9.26
CA VAL A 18 -14.41 -21.19 -8.31
C VAL A 18 -15.81 -20.67 -7.93
N GLY A 19 -15.98 -19.35 -7.78
CA GLY A 19 -17.27 -18.74 -7.44
C GLY A 19 -18.36 -18.97 -8.50
N ALA A 20 -18.00 -19.21 -9.77
CA ALA A 20 -18.98 -19.50 -10.81
C ALA A 20 -19.63 -20.88 -10.65
N ALA A 21 -19.03 -21.78 -9.87
CA ALA A 21 -19.60 -23.09 -9.55
C ALA A 21 -20.81 -22.99 -8.61
N MET A 22 -21.01 -21.85 -7.92
CA MET A 22 -22.11 -21.67 -6.95
C MET A 22 -23.49 -21.98 -7.56
N LYS A 23 -23.70 -21.68 -8.85
CA LYS A 23 -24.95 -21.97 -9.57
C LYS A 23 -25.24 -23.46 -9.79
N CYS A 24 -24.23 -24.31 -9.60
CA CYS A 24 -24.33 -25.75 -9.77
C CYS A 24 -24.70 -26.48 -8.47
N PHE A 25 -24.90 -25.74 -7.36
CA PHE A 25 -25.29 -26.29 -6.07
C PHE A 25 -26.72 -25.87 -5.72
N ASP A 26 -27.53 -26.83 -5.30
CA ASP A 26 -28.85 -26.54 -4.73
C ASP A 26 -28.69 -25.88 -3.36
N GLY A 27 -29.48 -24.84 -3.09
CA GLY A 27 -29.48 -24.16 -1.79
C GLY A 27 -28.27 -23.24 -1.54
N GLY A 28 -27.61 -22.73 -2.58
CA GLY A 28 -26.52 -21.74 -2.43
C GLY A 28 -26.97 -20.46 -1.71
N ILE A 29 -26.22 -20.05 -0.68
CA ILE A 29 -26.51 -18.86 0.14
C ILE A 29 -25.29 -17.94 0.19
N GLY A 30 -25.54 -16.63 0.06
CA GLY A 30 -24.55 -15.60 0.34
C GLY A 30 -24.71 -15.03 1.75
N ILE A 31 -23.58 -14.78 2.43
CA ILE A 31 -23.56 -14.11 3.74
C ILE A 31 -22.78 -12.80 3.58
N ASN A 32 -23.40 -11.69 3.96
CA ASN A 32 -22.71 -10.41 4.00
C ASN A 32 -21.77 -10.38 5.23
N VAL A 33 -20.51 -10.06 5.01
CA VAL A 33 -19.47 -10.05 6.04
C VAL A 33 -18.84 -8.67 6.16
N PRO A 34 -18.35 -8.28 7.35
CA PRO A 34 -17.66 -7.01 7.51
C PRO A 34 -16.36 -6.98 6.68
N ARG A 35 -15.92 -5.78 6.31
CA ARG A 35 -14.68 -5.57 5.53
C ARG A 35 -13.44 -6.19 6.20
N SER A 36 -13.44 -6.32 7.53
CA SER A 36 -12.37 -6.99 8.30
C SER A 36 -12.11 -8.43 7.88
N ARG A 37 -13.08 -9.12 7.25
CA ARG A 37 -12.92 -10.46 6.68
C ARG A 37 -12.23 -10.48 5.32
N PHE A 38 -12.00 -9.32 4.70
CA PHE A 38 -11.47 -9.19 3.35
C PHE A 38 -10.38 -8.11 3.28
N LEU A 39 -9.15 -8.51 3.61
CA LEU A 39 -7.94 -7.69 3.55
C LEU A 39 -6.92 -8.29 2.57
N PRO A 40 -7.19 -8.25 1.26
CA PRO A 40 -6.25 -8.77 0.27
C PRO A 40 -5.02 -7.87 0.18
N VAL A 41 -3.83 -8.46 0.22
CA VAL A 41 -2.55 -7.77 -0.03
C VAL A 41 -2.09 -8.13 -1.42
N LYS A 42 -2.23 -7.19 -2.38
CA LYS A 42 -1.91 -7.40 -3.80
C LYS A 42 -0.80 -6.49 -4.30
N LYS A 43 -0.75 -5.26 -3.79
CA LYS A 43 0.29 -4.27 -4.10
C LYS A 43 1.10 -3.93 -2.84
N THR A 44 2.25 -3.32 -3.05
CA THR A 44 3.08 -2.77 -1.96
C THR A 44 2.38 -1.66 -1.18
N SER A 45 1.39 -0.98 -1.77
CA SER A 45 0.48 -0.09 -1.06
C SER A 45 -0.31 -0.82 0.03
N ASP A 46 -0.80 -2.02 -0.26
CA ASP A 46 -1.50 -2.86 0.72
C ASP A 46 -0.51 -3.39 1.76
N LEU A 47 0.72 -3.71 1.33
CA LEU A 47 1.80 -4.15 2.21
C LEU A 47 2.16 -3.07 3.23
N LEU A 48 2.26 -1.81 2.80
CA LEU A 48 2.50 -0.66 3.69
C LEU A 48 1.43 -0.56 4.78
N LEU A 49 0.16 -0.73 4.40
CA LEU A 49 -0.95 -0.69 5.35
C LEU A 49 -0.80 -1.77 6.42
N VAL A 50 -0.61 -3.03 6.02
CA VAL A 50 -0.54 -4.17 6.97
C VAL A 50 0.73 -4.19 7.80
N MET A 51 1.81 -3.57 7.33
CA MET A 51 3.08 -3.47 8.07
C MET A 51 3.09 -2.30 9.07
N SER A 52 2.19 -1.32 8.94
CA SER A 52 2.16 -0.14 9.80
C SER A 52 1.45 -0.41 11.12
N ASN A 53 1.55 0.55 12.05
CA ASN A 53 0.83 0.53 13.32
C ASN A 53 -0.70 0.58 13.19
N LEU A 54 -1.23 0.74 11.98
CA LEU A 54 -2.65 0.62 11.68
C LEU A 54 -3.21 -0.78 11.98
N TYR A 55 -2.38 -1.82 11.86
CA TYR A 55 -2.74 -3.20 12.18
C TYR A 55 -1.81 -3.79 13.23
N SER A 56 -2.35 -4.67 14.07
CA SER A 56 -1.62 -5.47 15.04
C SER A 56 -1.81 -6.94 14.72
N LEU A 57 -0.72 -7.72 14.82
CA LEU A 57 -0.77 -9.17 14.64
C LEU A 57 -1.18 -9.84 15.96
N LYS A 58 -2.34 -10.51 15.97
CA LYS A 58 -2.82 -11.30 17.11
C LYS A 58 -3.10 -12.72 16.65
N TYR A 59 -2.34 -13.69 17.17
CA TYR A 59 -2.51 -15.12 16.85
C TYR A 59 -2.52 -15.41 15.34
N GLY A 60 -1.65 -14.75 14.57
CA GLY A 60 -1.58 -14.88 13.11
C GLY A 60 -2.66 -14.12 12.33
N SER A 61 -3.57 -13.42 13.01
CA SER A 61 -4.60 -12.57 12.38
C SER A 61 -4.26 -11.09 12.52
N LEU A 62 -4.43 -10.34 11.43
CA LEU A 62 -4.31 -8.87 11.47
C LEU A 62 -5.60 -8.26 12.01
N VAL A 63 -5.46 -7.47 13.06
CA VAL A 63 -6.57 -6.74 13.70
C VAL A 63 -6.27 -5.24 13.61
N MET A 64 -7.21 -4.45 13.13
CA MET A 64 -7.05 -2.99 13.08
C MET A 64 -6.82 -2.46 14.51
N SER A 65 -5.88 -1.54 14.63
CA SER A 65 -5.50 -0.94 15.90
C SER A 65 -6.70 -0.25 16.57
N PRO A 66 -6.91 -0.43 17.89
CA PRO A 66 -7.95 0.27 18.64
C PRO A 66 -7.66 1.77 18.80
N GLN A 67 -6.42 2.21 18.55
CA GLN A 67 -6.05 3.62 18.55
C GLN A 67 -6.56 4.35 17.30
N ARG A 68 -7.00 3.62 16.26
CA ARG A 68 -7.58 4.21 15.07
C ARG A 68 -8.96 4.79 15.40
N MET A 69 -9.11 6.12 15.25
CA MET A 69 -10.37 6.82 15.56
C MET A 69 -11.53 6.39 14.64
N PHE A 70 -11.24 6.13 13.37
CA PHE A 70 -12.24 5.75 12.36
C PHE A 70 -11.97 4.34 11.81
N PRO A 71 -12.96 3.43 11.78
CA PRO A 71 -12.77 2.04 11.37
C PRO A 71 -12.50 1.86 9.85
N THR A 72 -12.43 2.96 9.11
CA THR A 72 -12.13 2.98 7.68
C THR A 72 -10.62 2.77 7.46
N THR A 73 -10.29 1.90 6.50
CA THR A 73 -8.91 1.73 6.03
C THR A 73 -8.52 2.95 5.17
N PRO A 74 -7.38 3.59 5.42
CA PRO A 74 -6.92 4.72 4.61
C PRO A 74 -6.58 4.29 3.19
N LEU A 75 -6.70 5.24 2.26
CA LEU A 75 -6.37 5.01 0.87
C LEU A 75 -4.89 5.30 0.65
N VAL A 76 -4.11 4.27 0.32
CA VAL A 76 -2.68 4.38 0.00
C VAL A 76 -2.46 4.08 -1.48
N LYS A 77 -1.77 4.99 -2.17
CA LYS A 77 -1.31 4.85 -3.55
C LYS A 77 0.19 5.12 -3.61
N LEU A 78 0.96 4.10 -3.98
CA LEU A 78 2.39 4.21 -4.23
C LEU A 78 2.64 4.07 -5.73
N GLY A 79 3.45 4.94 -6.31
CA GLY A 79 3.75 4.97 -7.74
C GLY A 79 4.42 3.67 -8.22
N ASP A 80 3.86 3.05 -9.24
CA ASP A 80 4.28 1.73 -9.73
C ASP A 80 5.76 1.73 -10.22
N ASN A 81 6.28 2.87 -10.72
CA ASN A 81 7.65 2.98 -11.22
C ASN A 81 8.74 2.72 -10.16
N HIS A 82 8.45 3.02 -8.90
CA HIS A 82 9.46 3.01 -7.83
C HIS A 82 9.07 2.13 -6.63
N PHE A 83 7.79 1.77 -6.52
CA PHE A 83 7.27 1.00 -5.40
C PHE A 83 6.64 -0.33 -5.82
N SER A 84 6.55 -0.68 -7.11
CA SER A 84 5.91 -1.93 -7.53
C SER A 84 6.62 -3.19 -7.02
N LYS A 85 7.97 -3.16 -6.96
CA LYS A 85 8.77 -4.29 -6.47
C LYS A 85 8.99 -4.19 -4.96
N VAL A 86 8.81 -5.31 -4.26
CA VAL A 86 9.01 -5.39 -2.80
C VAL A 86 10.40 -4.95 -2.38
N LYS A 87 11.46 -5.32 -3.13
CA LYS A 87 12.83 -4.90 -2.84
C LYS A 87 13.00 -3.37 -2.87
N GLU A 88 12.43 -2.71 -3.87
CA GLU A 88 12.50 -1.25 -4.01
C GLU A 88 11.65 -0.56 -2.95
N PHE A 89 10.45 -1.07 -2.68
CA PHE A 89 9.60 -0.62 -1.58
C PHE A 89 10.34 -0.66 -0.24
N LEU A 90 10.91 -1.81 0.14
CA LEU A 90 11.63 -1.97 1.41
C LEU A 90 12.88 -1.07 1.48
N GLY A 91 13.59 -0.88 0.37
CA GLY A 91 14.77 0.00 0.33
C GLY A 91 14.44 1.49 0.46
N ARG A 92 13.18 1.89 0.22
CA ARG A 92 12.74 3.30 0.27
C ARG A 92 12.20 3.72 1.62
N PHE A 93 11.82 2.78 2.46
CA PHE A 93 11.37 3.04 3.82
C PHE A 93 12.43 2.57 4.80
N ALA A 94 13.16 3.50 5.43
CA ALA A 94 14.10 3.14 6.48
C ALA A 94 13.38 2.42 7.64
N ASN A 95 12.18 2.91 7.99
CA ASN A 95 11.21 2.25 8.85
C ASN A 95 9.80 2.51 8.29
N ILE A 96 8.84 1.64 8.62
CA ILE A 96 7.44 1.85 8.26
C ILE A 96 6.92 3.08 9.04
N PRO A 97 6.31 4.07 8.36
CA PRO A 97 5.80 5.27 9.02
C PRO A 97 4.60 4.96 9.91
N ASP A 98 4.35 5.87 10.85
CA ASP A 98 3.10 5.92 11.60
C ASP A 98 1.97 6.39 10.69
N LEU A 99 0.94 5.55 10.56
CA LEU A 99 -0.24 5.78 9.71
C LEU A 99 -1.55 5.81 10.51
N ILE A 100 -1.50 5.89 11.84
CA ILE A 100 -2.69 5.71 12.68
C ILE A 100 -3.74 6.81 12.44
N GLU A 101 -3.30 8.01 12.08
CA GLU A 101 -4.12 9.19 11.76
C GLU A 101 -4.18 9.47 10.25
N LEU A 102 -3.68 8.57 9.39
CA LEU A 102 -3.71 8.75 7.94
C LEU A 102 -5.13 8.54 7.38
N ASP A 103 -5.55 9.34 6.40
CA ASP A 103 -6.76 9.10 5.61
C ASP A 103 -6.45 8.79 4.15
N HIS A 104 -5.50 9.54 3.57
CA HIS A 104 -5.11 9.40 2.18
C HIS A 104 -3.60 9.63 2.02
N LEU A 105 -2.91 8.70 1.36
CA LEU A 105 -1.52 8.82 0.97
C LEU A 105 -1.38 8.60 -0.52
N THR A 106 -0.82 9.57 -1.22
CA THR A 106 -0.34 9.38 -2.60
C THR A 106 1.14 9.71 -2.67
N VAL A 107 1.96 8.78 -3.16
CA VAL A 107 3.39 8.97 -3.37
C VAL A 107 3.72 8.67 -4.83
N SER A 108 4.29 9.65 -5.52
CA SER A 108 4.69 9.53 -6.92
C SER A 108 6.14 9.98 -7.10
N GLY A 109 6.88 9.27 -7.96
CA GLY A 109 8.29 9.56 -8.26
C GLY A 109 9.29 8.95 -7.28
N ASP A 110 10.54 9.40 -7.36
CA ASP A 110 11.67 8.90 -6.56
C ASP A 110 11.62 9.49 -5.15
N VAL A 111 10.88 8.83 -4.26
CA VAL A 111 10.69 9.27 -2.86
C VAL A 111 11.29 8.25 -1.89
N THR A 112 11.96 8.73 -0.85
CA THR A 112 12.42 7.92 0.28
C THR A 112 11.92 8.47 1.61
N PHE A 113 11.80 7.60 2.61
CA PHE A 113 11.29 7.91 3.93
C PHE A 113 12.32 7.55 5.00
N GLY A 114 12.73 8.54 5.79
CA GLY A 114 13.57 8.36 6.95
C GLY A 114 12.89 7.61 8.09
N ARG A 115 13.62 7.44 9.21
CA ARG A 115 13.10 6.75 10.39
C ARG A 115 12.12 7.63 11.16
N GLY A 116 11.07 7.04 11.73
CA GLY A 116 10.15 7.75 12.63
C GLY A 116 9.26 8.79 11.93
N VAL A 117 8.99 8.63 10.64
CA VAL A 117 8.04 9.50 9.91
C VAL A 117 6.60 9.21 10.36
N SER A 118 5.78 10.25 10.52
CA SER A 118 4.34 10.16 10.82
C SER A 118 3.54 10.86 9.73
N LEU A 119 2.53 10.17 9.18
CA LEU A 119 1.68 10.67 8.09
C LEU A 119 0.23 10.74 8.57
N ARG A 120 -0.37 11.93 8.47
CA ARG A 120 -1.67 12.25 9.07
C ARG A 120 -2.59 12.97 8.09
N GLY A 121 -3.88 12.66 8.13
CA GLY A 121 -4.88 13.22 7.21
C GLY A 121 -4.57 12.87 5.75
N THR A 122 -4.54 13.89 4.88
CA THR A 122 -4.27 13.71 3.44
C THR A 122 -2.84 14.15 3.09
N VAL A 123 -1.96 13.20 2.78
CA VAL A 123 -0.58 13.46 2.39
C VAL A 123 -0.37 13.10 0.92
N ILE A 124 0.15 14.03 0.14
CA ILE A 124 0.51 13.81 -1.27
C ILE A 124 1.96 14.21 -1.47
N ILE A 125 2.80 13.29 -1.96
CA ILE A 125 4.22 13.52 -2.20
C ILE A 125 4.50 13.25 -3.69
N ILE A 126 5.01 14.26 -4.39
CA ILE A 126 5.24 14.20 -5.83
C ILE A 126 6.67 14.65 -6.13
N ALA A 127 7.53 13.69 -6.47
CA ALA A 127 8.80 13.95 -7.15
C ALA A 127 8.57 13.84 -8.65
N ASN A 128 8.88 14.91 -9.41
CA ASN A 128 8.75 14.88 -10.87
C ASN A 128 9.85 14.02 -11.51
N HIS A 129 9.76 13.82 -12.81
CA HIS A 129 10.78 13.07 -13.55
C HIS A 129 12.16 13.71 -13.39
N GLY A 130 13.15 12.91 -12.96
CA GLY A 130 14.51 13.38 -12.68
C GLY A 130 14.70 13.98 -11.27
N ASP A 131 13.61 14.27 -10.57
CA ASP A 131 13.66 14.75 -9.19
C ASP A 131 13.65 13.60 -8.19
N ARG A 132 14.18 13.89 -7.01
CA ARG A 132 14.15 12.99 -5.86
C ARG A 132 13.75 13.76 -4.61
N ILE A 133 12.95 13.14 -3.75
CA ILE A 133 12.57 13.69 -2.44
C ILE A 133 12.96 12.69 -1.35
N ASP A 134 13.88 13.08 -0.48
CA ASP A 134 14.18 12.37 0.75
C ASP A 134 13.42 13.00 1.92
N ILE A 135 12.44 12.28 2.46
CA ILE A 135 11.69 12.73 3.64
C ILE A 135 12.57 12.51 4.89
N PRO A 136 12.92 13.57 5.65
CA PRO A 136 13.85 13.45 6.76
C PRO A 136 13.32 12.56 7.88
N ALA A 137 14.24 12.03 8.68
CA ALA A 137 13.87 11.28 9.88
C ALA A 137 13.07 12.17 10.86
N GLY A 138 12.04 11.60 11.48
CA GLY A 138 11.15 12.29 12.40
C GLY A 138 10.15 13.25 11.75
N ALA A 139 10.08 13.31 10.41
CA ALA A 139 9.15 14.19 9.73
C ALA A 139 7.69 13.85 10.06
N ILE A 140 6.90 14.87 10.38
CA ILE A 140 5.46 14.76 10.58
C ILE A 140 4.78 15.52 9.44
N LEU A 141 4.05 14.80 8.59
CA LEU A 141 3.30 15.38 7.48
C LEU A 141 1.81 15.24 7.76
N GLU A 142 1.16 16.37 8.02
CA GLU A 142 -0.27 16.43 8.31
C GLU A 142 -1.00 17.31 7.29
N SER A 143 -1.85 16.68 6.49
CA SER A 143 -2.67 17.36 5.48
C SER A 143 -1.85 18.27 4.55
N LYS A 144 -0.72 17.75 4.04
CA LYS A 144 0.24 18.49 3.20
C LYS A 144 0.42 17.85 1.82
N ILE A 145 0.70 18.72 0.86
CA ILE A 145 1.24 18.35 -0.44
C ILE A 145 2.71 18.74 -0.45
N VAL A 146 3.59 17.76 -0.68
CA VAL A 146 5.05 17.94 -0.78
C VAL A 146 5.45 17.67 -2.23
N SER A 147 6.12 18.63 -2.85
CA SER A 147 6.63 18.49 -4.21
C SER A 147 7.94 19.25 -4.39
N GLY A 148 8.80 18.75 -5.26
CA GLY A 148 10.08 19.39 -5.59
C GLY A 148 11.23 18.38 -5.63
N ASN A 149 12.43 18.87 -5.35
CA ASN A 149 13.65 18.08 -5.35
C ASN A 149 14.42 18.39 -4.06
N MET A 150 14.62 17.38 -3.22
CA MET A 150 15.31 17.48 -1.94
C MET A 150 16.12 16.21 -1.72
N ARG A 151 17.43 16.34 -1.59
CA ARG A 151 18.34 15.24 -1.25
C ARG A 151 18.96 15.46 0.12
N ILE A 152 18.98 14.41 0.93
CA ILE A 152 19.66 14.40 2.23
C ILE A 152 20.87 13.49 2.10
N LEU A 153 22.07 14.03 2.35
CA LEU A 153 23.34 13.31 2.27
C LEU A 153 23.90 13.08 3.68
N ASP A 154 24.51 11.92 3.90
CA ASP A 154 25.28 11.65 5.11
C ASP A 154 26.54 12.54 5.14
N HIS A 155 26.93 12.97 6.34
CA HIS A 155 28.11 13.80 6.60
C HIS A 155 29.25 12.98 7.19
#